data_AF-A0A432UAU2-F1
#
_entry.id   AF-A0A432UAU2-F1
#
_cell.length_a   1.000
_cell.length_b   1.000
_cell.length_c   1.000
_cell.angle_alpha   90.00
_cell.angle_beta   90.00
_cell.angle_gamma   90.00
#
_symmetry.space_group_name_H-M   'P 1'
#
loop_
_entity.id
_entity.type
_entity.pdbx_description
1 polymer ?
#
loop_
_entity_poly.entity_id
_entity_poly.type
_entity_poly.pdbx_seq_one_letter_code
_entity_poly.pdbx_strand_id
1 'polypeptide(L)'
;MFFTAGWVAEALERYRRRGPQDTIMGKKVVFSDRHYLAALLHIYTGTFGLEALARLANLPLEELLHQRSQVDFMSLVDYLRTRFAEWFREHLLLRDFELPEYGLLALEYLHLEEQVRAQIRIPLLHQLKYLREELEDKLSGGKTLAPYDERQLRRLLLFFLSVEALRPSLCGRLVNRTRETAERAYPGEFSRLELPERGDFVESLYRYLEESLRHVTGA
;
A
#
# COMPACT_ATOMS: atom_id res chain seq x y z
N MET A 1 -3.51 -14.22 1.49
CA MET A 1 -4.41 -13.12 1.94
C MET A 1 -3.79 -11.82 1.44
N PHE A 2 -4.57 -10.93 0.82
CA PHE A 2 -4.06 -9.66 0.29
C PHE A 2 -4.25 -8.54 1.32
N PHE A 3 -3.19 -7.83 1.66
CA PHE A 3 -3.19 -6.78 2.69
C PHE A 3 -4.03 -5.58 2.28
N THR A 4 -3.87 -5.13 1.03
CA THR A 4 -4.58 -3.96 0.52
C THR A 4 -6.07 -4.23 0.36
N ALA A 5 -6.43 -5.43 -0.10
CA ALA A 5 -7.82 -5.84 -0.19
C ALA A 5 -8.47 -5.95 1.21
N GLY A 6 -7.71 -6.44 2.21
CA GLY A 6 -8.14 -6.42 3.61
C GLY A 6 -8.46 -5.01 4.11
N TRP A 7 -7.57 -4.04 3.82
CA TRP A 7 -7.83 -2.64 4.16
C TRP A 7 -9.08 -2.07 3.48
N VAL A 8 -9.31 -2.40 2.20
CA VAL A 8 -10.52 -1.96 1.47
C VAL A 8 -11.79 -2.47 2.17
N ALA A 9 -11.82 -3.75 2.54
CA ALA A 9 -12.95 -4.35 3.25
C ALA A 9 -13.17 -3.68 4.62
N GLU A 10 -12.11 -3.47 5.39
CA GLU A 10 -12.18 -2.79 6.70
C GLU A 10 -12.61 -1.31 6.58
N ALA A 11 -12.14 -0.60 5.57
CA ALA A 11 -12.52 0.79 5.32
C ALA A 11 -14.01 0.91 4.98
N LEU A 12 -14.52 0.01 4.15
CA LEU A 12 -15.94 -0.05 3.80
C LEU A 12 -16.81 -0.43 5.01
N GLU A 13 -16.39 -1.40 5.80
CA GLU A 13 -17.13 -1.78 7.00
C GLU A 13 -17.14 -0.65 8.05
N ARG A 14 -16.03 0.07 8.20
CA ARG A 14 -16.00 1.30 9.02
C ARG A 14 -16.95 2.35 8.49
N TYR A 15 -17.06 2.52 7.17
CA TYR A 15 -18.00 3.47 6.56
C TYR A 15 -19.46 3.13 6.88
N ARG A 16 -19.83 1.85 6.81
CA ARG A 16 -21.19 1.36 7.12
C ARG A 16 -21.61 1.58 8.55
N ARG A 17 -20.66 1.44 9.47
CA ARG A 17 -20.90 1.59 10.91
C ARG A 17 -20.90 3.05 11.38
N ARG A 18 -20.76 4.02 10.47
CA ARG A 18 -20.70 5.44 10.83
C ARG A 18 -22.00 5.94 11.42
N GLY A 19 -21.86 6.79 12.42
CA GLY A 19 -22.98 7.51 13.02
C GLY A 19 -23.53 8.58 12.07
N PRO A 20 -24.80 8.99 12.23
CA PRO A 20 -25.43 10.05 11.42
C PRO A 20 -24.71 11.42 11.45
N GLN A 21 -23.84 11.63 12.45
CA GLN A 21 -23.06 12.85 12.68
C GLN A 21 -21.63 12.77 12.15
N ASP A 22 -21.20 11.62 11.63
CA ASP A 22 -19.83 11.44 11.18
C ASP A 22 -19.59 12.18 9.85
N THR A 23 -18.47 12.90 9.77
CA THR A 23 -18.10 13.66 8.57
C THR A 23 -16.93 13.02 7.84
N ILE A 24 -16.94 13.06 6.50
CA ILE A 24 -15.74 12.81 5.68
C ILE A 24 -15.21 14.17 5.27
N MET A 25 -13.91 14.42 5.47
CA MET A 25 -13.29 15.72 5.15
C MET A 25 -14.02 16.91 5.82
N GLY A 26 -14.55 16.74 7.02
CA GLY A 26 -15.32 17.79 7.72
C GLY A 26 -16.68 18.11 7.09
N LYS A 27 -17.12 17.35 6.07
CA LYS A 27 -18.42 17.49 5.42
C LYS A 27 -19.30 16.26 5.67
N LYS A 28 -20.62 16.45 5.71
CA LYS A 28 -21.57 15.35 5.69
C LYS A 28 -21.66 14.81 4.26
N VAL A 29 -20.83 13.81 3.98
CA VAL A 29 -20.78 13.15 2.67
C VAL A 29 -21.60 11.86 2.76
N VAL A 30 -22.72 11.80 2.03
CA VAL A 30 -23.61 10.64 1.98
C VAL A 30 -23.51 10.01 0.60
N PHE A 31 -22.52 9.13 0.41
CA PHE A 31 -22.49 8.23 -0.73
C PHE A 31 -23.15 6.91 -0.33
N SER A 32 -23.79 6.20 -1.25
CA SER A 32 -24.15 4.82 -0.98
C SER A 32 -22.88 3.97 -0.79
N ASP A 33 -22.97 2.83 -0.13
CA ASP A 33 -21.87 1.87 0.00
C ASP A 33 -21.17 1.53 -1.32
N ARG A 34 -21.93 1.39 -2.42
CA ARG A 34 -21.40 1.05 -3.75
C ARG A 34 -20.51 2.15 -4.30
N HIS A 35 -20.97 3.40 -4.20
CA HIS A 35 -20.20 4.59 -4.53
C HIS A 35 -18.94 4.74 -3.65
N TYR A 36 -19.06 4.53 -2.34
CA TYR A 36 -17.90 4.59 -1.45
C TYR A 36 -16.88 3.48 -1.76
N LEU A 37 -17.36 2.25 -2.03
CA LEU A 37 -16.52 1.14 -2.48
C LEU A 37 -15.83 1.46 -3.81
N ALA A 38 -16.56 2.01 -4.78
CA ALA A 38 -15.96 2.45 -6.03
C ALA A 38 -14.83 3.44 -5.78
N ALA A 39 -15.03 4.41 -4.88
CA ALA A 39 -13.98 5.36 -4.50
C ALA A 39 -12.76 4.69 -3.83
N LEU A 40 -12.96 3.71 -2.95
CA LEU A 40 -11.86 2.91 -2.37
C LEU A 40 -11.07 2.16 -3.44
N LEU A 41 -11.77 1.52 -4.39
CA LEU A 41 -11.16 0.71 -5.44
C LEU A 41 -10.33 1.54 -6.43
N HIS A 42 -10.44 2.88 -6.43
CA HIS A 42 -9.60 3.76 -7.26
C HIS A 42 -8.11 3.73 -6.89
N ILE A 43 -7.72 3.09 -5.77
CA ILE A 43 -6.30 2.79 -5.49
C ILE A 43 -5.72 1.78 -6.49
N TYR A 44 -6.57 1.01 -7.19
CA TYR A 44 -6.19 -0.01 -8.16
C TYR A 44 -6.34 0.41 -9.63
N THR A 45 -6.60 1.68 -9.95
CA THR A 45 -6.71 2.13 -11.36
C THR A 45 -5.44 1.94 -12.18
N GLY A 46 -4.29 1.65 -11.53
CA GLY A 46 -3.06 1.23 -12.21
C GLY A 46 -3.04 -0.23 -12.67
N THR A 47 -4.03 -1.04 -12.26
CA THR A 47 -4.12 -2.48 -12.53
C THR A 47 -5.44 -2.87 -13.18
N PHE A 48 -6.55 -2.31 -12.69
CA PHE A 48 -7.89 -2.61 -13.20
C PHE A 48 -8.44 -1.44 -14.01
N GLY A 49 -9.05 -1.76 -15.16
CA GLY A 49 -9.86 -0.82 -15.93
C GLY A 49 -11.15 -0.44 -15.19
N LEU A 50 -11.80 0.65 -15.60
CA LEU A 50 -13.01 1.15 -14.94
C LEU A 50 -14.17 0.17 -14.99
N GLU A 51 -14.26 -0.62 -16.05
CA GLU A 51 -15.24 -1.70 -16.21
C GLU A 51 -15.09 -2.75 -15.12
N ALA A 52 -13.84 -3.09 -14.78
CA ALA A 52 -13.55 -4.05 -13.72
C ALA A 52 -13.88 -3.46 -12.34
N LEU A 53 -13.55 -2.19 -12.10
CA LEU A 53 -13.86 -1.50 -10.85
C LEU A 53 -15.38 -1.30 -10.66
N ALA A 54 -16.10 -0.93 -11.71
CA ALA A 54 -17.56 -0.79 -11.69
C ALA A 54 -18.23 -2.12 -11.34
N ARG A 55 -17.78 -3.23 -11.94
CA ARG A 55 -18.24 -4.58 -11.59
C ARG A 55 -17.98 -4.94 -10.13
N LEU A 56 -16.76 -4.72 -9.63
CA LEU A 56 -16.42 -4.97 -8.22
C LEU A 56 -17.26 -4.12 -7.25
N ALA A 57 -17.60 -2.89 -7.64
CA ALA A 57 -18.44 -2.00 -6.85
C ALA A 57 -19.95 -2.24 -7.02
N ASN A 58 -20.34 -3.17 -7.91
CA ASN A 58 -21.74 -3.40 -8.31
C ASN A 58 -22.44 -2.12 -8.82
N LEU A 59 -21.74 -1.34 -9.65
CA LEU A 59 -22.25 -0.14 -10.32
C LEU A 59 -22.26 -0.32 -11.85
N PRO A 60 -23.27 0.23 -12.56
CA PRO A 60 -23.17 0.47 -13.99
C PRO A 60 -21.93 1.31 -14.32
N LEU A 61 -21.24 0.98 -15.42
CA LEU A 61 -20.05 1.73 -15.86
C LEU A 61 -20.37 3.21 -16.09
N GLU A 62 -21.51 3.51 -16.72
CA GLU A 62 -21.95 4.88 -17.00
C GLU A 62 -22.14 5.70 -15.71
N GLU A 63 -22.66 5.06 -14.65
CA GLU A 63 -22.81 5.68 -13.34
C GLU A 63 -21.44 5.99 -12.73
N LEU A 64 -20.48 5.06 -12.80
CA LEU A 64 -19.12 5.31 -12.34
C LEU A 64 -18.44 6.46 -13.12
N LEU A 65 -18.62 6.50 -14.44
CA LEU A 65 -18.10 7.58 -15.28
C LEU A 65 -18.70 8.93 -14.92
N HIS A 66 -20.02 8.98 -14.70
CA HIS A 66 -20.71 10.18 -14.24
C HIS A 66 -20.16 10.65 -12.89
N GLN A 67 -19.98 9.74 -11.93
CA GLN A 67 -19.44 10.06 -10.60
C GLN A 67 -18.01 10.60 -10.68
N ARG A 68 -17.17 10.08 -11.58
CA ARG A 68 -15.82 10.63 -11.80
C ARG A 68 -15.80 12.06 -12.33
N SER A 69 -16.88 12.55 -12.93
CA SER A 69 -17.01 13.97 -13.28
C SER A 69 -17.46 14.85 -12.10
N GLN A 70 -17.94 14.26 -11.00
CA GLN A 70 -18.39 14.99 -9.83
C GLN A 70 -17.19 15.30 -8.90
N VAL A 71 -17.09 16.57 -8.52
CA VAL A 71 -16.02 17.07 -7.64
C VAL A 71 -16.03 16.36 -6.28
N ASP A 72 -17.22 16.11 -5.71
CA ASP A 72 -17.34 15.49 -4.39
C ASP A 72 -16.86 14.04 -4.39
N PHE A 73 -17.11 13.29 -5.47
CA PHE A 73 -16.65 11.91 -5.59
C PHE A 73 -15.14 11.85 -5.78
N MET A 74 -14.57 12.70 -6.65
CA MET A 74 -13.13 12.76 -6.83
C MET A 74 -12.40 13.24 -5.57
N SER A 75 -12.99 14.18 -4.82
CA SER A 75 -12.48 14.60 -3.51
C SER A 75 -12.45 13.42 -2.52
N LEU A 76 -13.50 12.58 -2.52
CA LEU A 76 -13.51 11.36 -1.71
C LEU A 76 -12.40 10.39 -2.16
N VAL A 77 -12.21 10.17 -3.46
CA VAL A 77 -11.15 9.31 -4.01
C VAL A 77 -9.78 9.78 -3.51
N ASP A 78 -9.47 11.07 -3.64
CA ASP A 78 -8.17 11.63 -3.23
C ASP A 78 -7.96 11.55 -1.72
N TYR A 79 -9.02 11.77 -0.93
CA TYR A 79 -8.99 11.56 0.51
C TYR A 79 -8.68 10.10 0.86
N LEU A 80 -9.37 9.13 0.24
CA LEU A 80 -9.18 7.71 0.53
C LEU A 80 -7.79 7.22 0.10
N ARG A 81 -7.26 7.71 -1.03
CA ARG A 81 -5.87 7.46 -1.45
C ARG A 81 -4.86 7.93 -0.41
N THR A 82 -5.07 9.14 0.13
CA THR A 82 -4.23 9.70 1.19
C THR A 82 -4.28 8.84 2.46
N ARG A 83 -5.49 8.48 2.91
CA ARG A 83 -5.68 7.61 4.08
C ARG A 83 -5.10 6.21 3.89
N PHE A 84 -5.20 5.66 2.69
CA PHE A 84 -4.59 4.39 2.35
C PHE A 84 -3.06 4.49 2.39
N ALA A 85 -2.48 5.52 1.79
CA ALA A 85 -1.03 5.71 1.79
C ALA A 85 -0.48 5.90 3.20
N GLU A 86 -1.18 6.64 4.07
CA GLU A 86 -0.86 6.75 5.49
C GLU A 86 -0.89 5.40 6.19
N TRP A 87 -1.99 4.66 6.05
CA TRP A 87 -2.12 3.32 6.61
C TRP A 87 -1.02 2.38 6.12
N PHE A 88 -0.70 2.37 4.83
CA PHE A 88 0.30 1.46 4.26
C PHE A 88 1.68 1.74 4.86
N ARG A 89 2.06 3.03 4.98
CA ARG A 89 3.32 3.43 5.60
C ARG A 89 3.37 3.01 7.07
N GLU A 90 2.32 3.27 7.84
CA GLU A 90 2.24 2.87 9.25
C GLU A 90 2.28 1.35 9.40
N HIS A 91 1.53 0.62 8.57
CA HIS A 91 1.48 -0.83 8.59
C HIS A 91 2.87 -1.42 8.33
N LEU A 92 3.59 -0.91 7.33
CA LEU A 92 4.95 -1.34 7.03
C LEU A 92 5.94 -1.01 8.15
N LEU A 93 5.81 0.17 8.77
CA LEU A 93 6.75 0.65 9.76
C LEU A 93 6.55 0.07 11.16
N LEU A 94 5.35 -0.41 11.49
CA LEU A 94 4.99 -0.84 12.84
C LEU A 94 4.86 -2.36 13.00
N ARG A 95 4.60 -3.09 11.91
CA ARG A 95 4.43 -4.55 11.93
C ARG A 95 5.70 -5.26 11.42
N ASP A 96 6.06 -6.34 12.10
CA ASP A 96 7.03 -7.29 11.57
C ASP A 96 6.31 -8.27 10.63
N PHE A 97 6.94 -8.53 9.48
CA PHE A 97 6.44 -9.43 8.45
C PHE A 97 7.44 -10.56 8.25
N GLU A 98 6.93 -11.73 7.89
CA GLU A 98 7.76 -12.81 7.37
C GLU A 98 8.28 -12.45 5.97
N LEU A 99 9.38 -13.08 5.55
CA LEU A 99 9.99 -12.81 4.23
C LEU A 99 9.01 -12.89 3.04
N PRO A 100 8.16 -13.93 2.91
CA PRO A 100 7.21 -14.00 1.80
C PRO A 100 6.11 -12.94 1.89
N GLU A 101 5.80 -12.42 3.08
CA GLU A 101 4.85 -11.31 3.25
C GLU A 101 5.43 -9.99 2.71
N TYR A 102 6.74 -9.74 2.86
CA TYR A 102 7.39 -8.58 2.21
C TYR A 102 7.32 -8.67 0.69
N GLY A 103 7.54 -9.86 0.13
CA GLY A 103 7.39 -10.11 -1.31
C GLY A 103 5.97 -9.83 -1.79
N LEU A 104 4.96 -10.30 -1.04
CA LEU A 104 3.55 -10.06 -1.36
C LEU A 104 3.17 -8.58 -1.25
N LEU A 105 3.58 -7.89 -0.17
CA LEU A 105 3.36 -6.46 0.02
C LEU A 105 4.00 -5.64 -1.11
N ALA A 106 5.22 -5.99 -1.51
CA ALA A 106 5.90 -5.36 -2.63
C ALA A 106 5.15 -5.56 -3.95
N LEU A 107 4.62 -6.77 -4.18
CA LEU A 107 3.85 -7.08 -5.37
C LEU A 107 2.51 -6.33 -5.39
N GLU A 108 1.78 -6.29 -4.27
CA GLU A 108 0.55 -5.49 -4.12
C GLU A 108 0.82 -4.01 -4.36
N TYR A 109 1.88 -3.46 -3.72
CA TYR A 109 2.30 -2.08 -3.90
C TYR A 109 2.54 -1.74 -5.37
N LEU A 110 3.17 -2.63 -6.15
CA LEU A 110 3.43 -2.42 -7.57
C LEU A 110 2.17 -2.40 -8.45
N HIS A 111 1.05 -2.90 -7.95
CA HIS A 111 -0.26 -2.91 -8.62
C HIS A 111 -1.17 -1.75 -8.19
N LEU A 112 -0.68 -0.86 -7.33
CA LEU A 112 -1.39 0.37 -7.00
C LEU A 112 -1.23 1.42 -8.11
N GLU A 113 -2.16 2.36 -8.13
CA GLU A 113 -2.09 3.57 -8.93
C GLU A 113 -0.82 4.40 -8.58
N GLU A 114 -0.22 5.06 -9.58
CA GLU A 114 1.11 5.69 -9.43
C GLU A 114 1.14 6.81 -8.39
N GLN A 115 0.12 7.66 -8.31
CA GLN A 115 0.05 8.71 -7.31
C GLN A 115 0.00 8.11 -5.89
N VAL A 116 -0.76 7.04 -5.69
CA VAL A 116 -0.76 6.29 -4.42
C VAL A 116 0.64 5.72 -4.11
N ARG A 117 1.28 5.08 -5.10
CA ARG A 117 2.65 4.57 -4.95
C ARG A 117 3.62 5.68 -4.57
N ALA A 118 3.54 6.85 -5.20
CA ALA A 118 4.40 7.98 -4.90
C ALA A 118 4.19 8.50 -3.47
N GLN A 119 2.93 8.62 -3.02
CA GLN A 119 2.61 9.02 -1.64
C GLN A 119 3.18 8.04 -0.61
N ILE A 120 3.25 6.75 -0.93
CA ILE A 120 3.87 5.73 -0.05
C ILE A 120 5.41 5.82 -0.14
N ARG A 121 5.96 5.77 -1.35
CA ARG A 121 7.38 5.63 -1.64
C ARG A 121 8.22 6.79 -1.13
N ILE A 122 7.80 8.03 -1.40
CA ILE A 122 8.64 9.21 -1.14
C ILE A 122 8.98 9.34 0.35
N PRO A 123 8.00 9.32 1.28
CA PRO A 123 8.31 9.41 2.71
C PRO A 123 9.16 8.23 3.21
N LEU A 124 8.87 7.00 2.76
CA LEU A 124 9.58 5.80 3.20
C LEU A 124 11.03 5.79 2.70
N LEU A 125 11.31 6.29 1.49
CA LEU A 125 12.68 6.45 0.99
C LEU A 125 13.46 7.54 1.74
N HIS A 126 12.79 8.63 2.12
CA HIS A 126 13.40 9.65 2.97
C HIS A 126 13.81 9.06 4.33
N GLN A 127 12.94 8.26 4.94
CA GLN A 127 13.22 7.58 6.20
C GLN A 127 14.33 6.53 6.06
N LEU A 128 14.32 5.73 4.98
CA LEU A 128 15.39 4.76 4.69
C LEU A 128 16.74 5.47 4.53
N LYS A 129 16.78 6.61 3.83
CA LYS A 129 17.99 7.41 3.66
C LYS A 129 18.49 7.92 5.02
N TYR A 130 17.62 8.44 5.86
CA TYR A 130 17.96 8.92 7.20
C TYR A 130 18.57 7.80 8.06
N LEU A 131 17.90 6.64 8.13
CA LEU A 131 18.37 5.50 8.91
C LEU A 131 19.71 4.95 8.41
N ARG A 132 19.95 4.98 7.09
CA ARG A 132 21.26 4.63 6.52
C ARG A 132 22.35 5.60 7.00
N GLU A 133 22.11 6.90 6.89
CA GLU A 133 23.07 7.93 7.28
C GLU A 133 23.39 7.82 8.79
N GLU A 134 22.38 7.60 9.62
CA GLU A 134 22.60 7.35 11.04
C GLU A 134 23.41 6.06 11.29
N LEU A 135 23.11 4.97 10.59
CA LEU A 135 23.88 3.73 10.73
C LEU A 135 25.34 3.91 10.32
N GLU A 136 25.63 4.66 9.25
CA GLU A 136 27.00 4.98 8.81
C GLU A 136 27.78 5.73 9.90
N ASP A 137 27.15 6.71 10.54
CA ASP A 137 27.73 7.46 11.65
C ASP A 137 28.00 6.56 12.87
N LYS A 138 27.04 5.69 13.23
CA LYS A 138 27.19 4.75 14.36
C LYS A 138 28.31 3.75 14.11
N LEU A 139 28.38 3.19 12.90
CA LEU A 139 29.39 2.21 12.52
C LEU A 139 30.81 2.79 12.59
N SER A 140 30.98 4.09 12.26
CA SER A 140 32.25 4.79 12.40
C SER A 140 32.74 4.86 13.86
N GLY A 141 31.81 4.83 14.82
CA GLY A 141 32.08 4.74 16.26
C GLY A 141 32.01 3.32 16.83
N GLY A 142 31.92 2.28 16.00
CA GLY A 142 31.79 0.89 16.44
C GLY A 142 30.46 0.54 17.12
N LYS A 143 29.40 1.30 16.83
CA LYS A 143 28.04 1.13 17.38
C LYS A 143 27.05 0.76 16.28
N THR A 144 25.88 0.25 16.69
CA THR A 144 24.73 -0.01 15.82
C THR A 144 23.59 0.97 16.11
N LEU A 145 22.49 0.85 15.36
CA LEU A 145 21.27 1.63 15.60
C LEU A 145 20.60 1.24 16.92
N ALA A 146 19.72 2.11 17.42
CA ALA A 146 18.82 1.74 18.51
C ALA A 146 17.83 0.65 18.04
N PRO A 147 17.32 -0.23 18.93
CA PRO A 147 16.46 -1.36 18.53
C PRO A 147 15.16 -0.96 17.80
N TYR A 148 14.68 0.27 17.99
CA TYR A 148 13.53 0.78 17.25
C TYR A 148 13.90 1.12 15.80
N ASP A 149 14.97 1.88 15.61
CA ASP A 149 15.46 2.33 14.31
C ASP A 149 16.00 1.16 13.48
N GLU A 150 16.64 0.18 14.12
CA GLU A 150 17.07 -1.08 13.50
C GLU A 150 15.87 -1.84 12.90
N ARG A 151 14.78 -1.99 13.66
CA ARG A 151 13.57 -2.66 13.16
C ARG A 151 12.95 -1.90 11.99
N GLN A 152 12.92 -0.57 12.06
CA GLN A 152 12.43 0.23 10.93
C GLN A 152 13.33 0.09 9.69
N LEU A 153 14.65 0.16 9.87
CA LEU A 153 15.60 -0.05 8.78
C LEU A 153 15.38 -1.40 8.13
N ARG A 154 15.27 -2.46 8.94
CA ARG A 154 15.02 -3.82 8.47
C ARG A 154 13.74 -3.92 7.64
N ARG A 155 12.62 -3.44 8.19
CA ARG A 155 11.29 -3.45 7.52
C ARG A 155 11.33 -2.72 6.19
N LEU A 156 11.89 -1.50 6.18
CA LEU A 156 11.99 -0.68 4.98
C LEU A 156 12.90 -1.31 3.93
N LEU A 157 14.06 -1.81 4.36
CA LEU A 157 15.05 -2.36 3.45
C LEU A 157 14.56 -3.66 2.81
N LEU A 158 13.96 -4.59 3.57
CA LEU A 158 13.38 -5.83 3.03
C LEU A 158 12.24 -5.54 2.06
N PHE A 159 11.37 -4.59 2.38
CA PHE A 159 10.31 -4.15 1.47
C PHE A 159 10.88 -3.58 0.17
N PHE A 160 11.79 -2.61 0.24
CA PHE A 160 12.33 -1.99 -0.97
C PHE A 160 13.24 -2.92 -1.79
N LEU A 161 13.98 -3.83 -1.16
CA LEU A 161 14.70 -4.88 -1.86
C LEU A 161 13.74 -5.79 -2.64
N SER A 162 12.61 -6.17 -2.02
CA SER A 162 11.57 -6.96 -2.69
C SER A 162 10.95 -6.19 -3.86
N VAL A 163 10.65 -4.90 -3.69
CA VAL A 163 10.13 -4.03 -4.76
C VAL A 163 11.12 -3.93 -5.93
N GLU A 164 12.40 -3.67 -5.67
CA GLU A 164 13.43 -3.53 -6.71
C GLU A 164 13.72 -4.86 -7.42
N ALA A 165 13.62 -6.00 -6.71
CA ALA A 165 13.73 -7.31 -7.33
C ALA A 165 12.53 -7.65 -8.24
N LEU A 166 11.34 -7.16 -7.90
CA LEU A 166 10.14 -7.33 -8.72
C LEU A 166 10.13 -6.39 -9.94
N ARG A 167 10.40 -5.10 -9.72
CA ARG A 167 10.44 -4.07 -10.76
C ARG A 167 11.55 -3.05 -10.43
N PRO A 168 12.74 -3.16 -11.06
CA PRO A 168 13.84 -2.22 -10.85
C PRO A 168 13.44 -0.77 -11.16
N SER A 169 14.00 0.17 -10.38
CA SER A 169 13.72 1.59 -10.53
C SER A 169 14.96 2.47 -10.25
N LEU A 170 14.80 3.79 -10.41
CA LEU A 170 15.87 4.75 -10.08
C LEU A 170 16.24 4.75 -8.58
N CYS A 171 15.35 4.25 -7.73
CA CYS A 171 15.57 4.15 -6.29
C CYS A 171 16.55 3.02 -5.92
N GLY A 172 16.78 2.05 -6.81
CA GLY A 172 17.66 0.90 -6.56
C GLY A 172 19.08 1.29 -6.13
N ARG A 173 19.61 2.44 -6.57
CA ARG A 173 20.90 2.95 -6.08
C ARG A 173 20.92 3.24 -4.58
N LEU A 174 19.86 3.87 -4.05
CA LEU A 174 19.73 4.14 -2.62
C LEU A 174 19.55 2.83 -1.84
N VAL A 175 18.68 1.94 -2.34
CA VAL A 175 18.37 0.66 -1.71
C VAL A 175 19.63 -0.22 -1.61
N ASN A 176 20.38 -0.36 -2.70
CA ASN A 176 21.61 -1.16 -2.74
C ASN A 176 22.70 -0.60 -1.82
N ARG A 177 22.93 0.71 -1.82
CA ARG A 177 23.86 1.35 -0.87
C ARG A 177 23.43 1.12 0.57
N THR A 178 22.14 1.22 0.84
CA THR A 178 21.62 0.98 2.19
C THR A 178 21.82 -0.49 2.60
N ARG A 179 21.62 -1.43 1.67
CA ARG A 179 21.94 -2.85 1.89
C ARG A 179 23.42 -3.06 2.19
N GLU A 180 24.33 -2.45 1.43
CA GLU A 180 25.78 -2.56 1.66
C GLU A 180 26.16 -2.06 3.07
N THR A 181 25.62 -0.93 3.50
CA THR A 181 25.82 -0.41 4.85
C THR A 181 25.21 -1.33 5.91
N ALA A 182 24.00 -1.82 5.69
CA ALA A 182 23.30 -2.69 6.63
C ALA A 182 23.99 -4.04 6.79
N GLU A 183 24.49 -4.65 5.71
CA GLU A 183 25.22 -5.93 5.74
C GLU A 183 26.54 -5.86 6.52
N ARG A 184 27.16 -4.68 6.62
CA ARG A 184 28.33 -4.49 7.51
C ARG A 184 27.94 -4.57 8.98
N ALA A 185 26.74 -4.13 9.33
CA ALA A 185 26.24 -4.12 10.71
C ALA A 185 25.56 -5.45 11.07
N TYR A 186 24.83 -6.04 10.13
CA TYR A 186 23.97 -7.21 10.32
C TYR A 186 24.21 -8.22 9.17
N PRO A 187 25.33 -8.96 9.19
CA PRO A 187 25.72 -9.81 8.07
C PRO A 187 24.72 -10.93 7.78
N GLY A 188 24.35 -11.07 6.50
CA GLY A 188 23.52 -12.14 5.96
C GLY A 188 22.01 -11.89 6.05
N GLU A 189 21.57 -10.86 6.78
CA GLU A 189 20.15 -10.61 7.05
C GLU A 189 19.36 -10.18 5.81
N PHE A 190 20.00 -9.49 4.86
CA PHE A 190 19.35 -8.93 3.67
C PHE A 190 19.71 -9.68 2.38
N SER A 191 20.34 -10.86 2.51
CA SER A 191 20.82 -11.68 1.41
C SER A 191 19.73 -12.55 0.78
N ARG A 192 18.62 -12.78 1.49
CA ARG A 192 17.51 -13.63 1.06
C ARG A 192 16.23 -12.82 0.92
N LEU A 193 15.54 -13.02 -0.21
CA LEU A 193 14.20 -12.51 -0.46
C LEU A 193 13.33 -13.69 -0.88
N GLU A 194 12.09 -13.73 -0.39
CA GLU A 194 11.08 -14.67 -0.86
C GLU A 194 10.04 -13.90 -1.67
N LEU A 195 10.09 -14.06 -2.99
CA LEU A 195 9.20 -13.35 -3.89
C LEU A 195 8.04 -14.25 -4.31
N PRO A 196 6.81 -13.71 -4.37
CA PRO A 196 5.66 -14.45 -4.88
C PRO A 196 5.84 -14.83 -6.35
N GLU A 197 5.23 -15.94 -6.75
CA GLU A 197 5.08 -16.27 -8.16
C GLU A 197 4.29 -15.17 -8.86
N ARG A 198 4.80 -14.69 -10.00
CA ARG A 198 4.17 -13.59 -10.73
C ARG A 198 2.93 -14.02 -11.52
N GLY A 199 2.77 -15.33 -11.76
CA GLY A 199 1.65 -15.89 -12.51
C GLY A 199 0.31 -15.61 -11.83
N ASP A 200 -0.67 -15.16 -12.60
CA ASP A 200 -2.07 -14.99 -12.20
C ASP A 200 -2.35 -14.08 -11.00
N PHE A 201 -1.39 -13.23 -10.58
CA PHE A 201 -1.58 -12.34 -9.43
C PHE A 201 -2.78 -11.41 -9.60
N VAL A 202 -2.90 -10.76 -10.77
CA VAL A 202 -3.99 -9.81 -11.05
C VAL A 202 -5.35 -10.50 -11.03
N GLU A 203 -5.43 -11.71 -11.60
CA GLU A 203 -6.67 -12.51 -11.59
C GLU A 203 -7.01 -12.97 -10.17
N SER A 204 -6.02 -13.45 -9.42
CA SER A 204 -6.18 -13.88 -8.03
C SER A 204 -6.62 -12.74 -7.12
N LEU A 205 -6.05 -11.55 -7.31
CA LEU A 205 -6.45 -10.33 -6.60
C LEU A 205 -7.88 -9.94 -6.96
N TYR A 206 -8.24 -9.97 -8.25
CA TYR A 206 -9.60 -9.65 -8.69
C TYR A 206 -10.62 -10.60 -8.07
N ARG A 207 -10.36 -11.91 -8.14
CA ARG A 207 -11.22 -12.96 -7.55
C ARG A 207 -11.35 -12.79 -6.04
N TYR A 208 -10.24 -12.52 -5.36
CA TYR A 208 -10.24 -12.28 -3.91
C TYR A 208 -11.07 -11.05 -3.54
N LEU A 209 -10.92 -9.94 -4.28
CA LEU A 209 -11.72 -8.74 -4.07
C LEU A 209 -13.19 -9.03 -4.33
N GLU A 210 -13.52 -9.75 -5.39
CA GLU A 210 -14.89 -10.14 -5.71
C GLU A 210 -15.52 -10.97 -4.57
N GLU A 211 -14.84 -12.02 -4.11
CA GLU A 211 -15.30 -12.87 -2.99
C GLU A 211 -15.44 -12.10 -1.68
N SER A 212 -14.44 -11.27 -1.35
CA SER A 212 -14.42 -10.49 -0.10
C SER A 212 -15.48 -9.40 -0.07
N LEU A 213 -15.85 -8.85 -1.24
CA LEU A 213 -16.80 -7.76 -1.38
C LEU A 213 -18.23 -8.23 -1.75
N ARG A 214 -18.43 -9.51 -2.10
CA ARG A 214 -19.75 -10.09 -2.38
C ARG A 214 -20.69 -10.04 -1.17
N HIS A 215 -20.20 -10.41 0.02
CA HIS A 215 -20.98 -10.29 1.26
C HIS A 215 -21.31 -8.84 1.63
N VAL A 216 -20.52 -7.91 1.08
CA VAL A 216 -20.61 -6.50 1.37
C VAL A 216 -21.65 -5.87 0.44
N THR A 217 -21.62 -6.12 -0.86
CA THR A 217 -22.46 -5.42 -1.86
C THR A 217 -23.94 -5.81 -1.91
N GLY A 218 -24.39 -6.80 -1.13
CA GLY A 218 -25.80 -7.18 -0.98
C GLY A 218 -26.46 -7.49 -2.32
N ALA A 219 -26.04 -8.59 -2.94
CA ALA A 219 -26.78 -9.26 -4.00
C ALA A 219 -27.27 -10.61 -3.47
#